data_AF-A0A420SW03-F1
#
_entry.id   AF-A0A420SW03-F1
#
_cell.length_a   1.000
_cell.length_b   1.000
_cell.length_c   1.000
_cell.angle_alpha   90.00
_cell.angle_beta   90.00
_cell.angle_gamma   90.00
#
_symmetry.space_group_name_H-M   'P 1'
#
loop_
_entity.id
_entity.type
_entity.pdbx_description
1 polymer ?
#
loop_
_entity_poly.entity_id
_entity_poly.type
_entity_poly.pdbx_seq_one_letter_code
_entity_poly.pdbx_strand_id
1 'polypeptide(L)'
;MEENKSPGKKHPDSTATSDDHDGCSVVAEHTQEVPVSFGLLSLTGLGIIIGVVWPASGGSIQVAIFNGGSPGVLYEFIVVSLFYFFVAASLAELASAMPSSAGVYYWASITPGKRFGRIVGFFAGWWNYLAWICGAASMAAIWSNSIIQIYALKHPNYIVKEVHVFVVFVISTWLACFSVCYAGRAMPLLNQFGIYWLLIGLLITIVVLVAVPLRSGGSGHATSSFVWLEWQADLGYPNIIVFLGGMLNGAYSVGCPAAVSHLAEEIPRPQRNVPLAMGLQVITGFISGFSYLIALMYSIHSYDRIFASPFPLAEIYLQATGSADGTICLLILMQICIGLSIIGLYITSGRTLWALSRDGATPWPSVFSKFNLRFDAPINATMASAVLVTLMGCIYVASQTAFNAIIGSFVLMSSSAYTAAILPHLLTGRRNVVYGPIRMGRKLGLVVNAIASAYMVIAFVIYCLPFSLPVTAKNMNYACLVWGGSTLLLGIYWLWKGRHGYTGPIREGHS
;
A
#
# COMPACT_ATOMS: atom_id res chain seq x y z
N MET A 1 -36.06 -22.01 61.17
CA MET A 1 -35.87 -20.88 60.25
C MET A 1 -34.83 -21.34 59.24
N GLU A 2 -35.31 -22.08 58.23
CA GLU A 2 -35.48 -21.59 56.84
C GLU A 2 -34.13 -21.72 56.09
N GLU A 3 -33.91 -22.79 55.34
CA GLU A 3 -34.39 -23.02 53.95
C GLU A 3 -33.79 -21.98 52.98
N ASN A 4 -32.83 -22.37 52.13
CA ASN A 4 -33.13 -22.39 50.70
C ASN A 4 -32.15 -23.24 49.86
N LYS A 5 -32.75 -23.92 48.89
CA LYS A 5 -32.18 -24.85 47.91
C LYS A 5 -31.60 -24.12 46.69
N SER A 6 -30.78 -24.87 45.96
CA SER A 6 -30.17 -24.62 44.63
C SER A 6 -31.15 -24.11 43.55
N PRO A 7 -30.68 -23.64 42.37
CA PRO A 7 -30.38 -24.62 41.31
C PRO A 7 -29.14 -24.32 40.46
N GLY A 8 -28.39 -25.39 40.18
CA GLY A 8 -27.44 -25.45 39.07
C GLY A 8 -28.11 -25.24 37.72
N LYS A 9 -27.40 -24.55 36.82
CA LYS A 9 -27.79 -24.44 35.41
C LYS A 9 -27.25 -25.62 34.63
N LYS A 10 -28.18 -26.46 34.17
CA LYS A 10 -28.01 -27.51 33.16
C LYS A 10 -27.69 -26.87 31.81
N HIS A 11 -26.65 -27.34 31.14
CA HIS A 11 -26.55 -27.24 29.68
C HIS A 11 -27.54 -28.24 29.06
N PRO A 12 -28.32 -27.88 28.03
CA PRO A 12 -29.20 -28.83 27.37
C PRO A 12 -28.40 -29.71 26.41
N ASP A 13 -28.51 -31.01 26.62
CA ASP A 13 -28.24 -32.04 25.61
C ASP A 13 -29.17 -31.84 24.42
N SER A 14 -28.60 -31.81 23.21
CA SER A 14 -29.33 -32.07 21.97
C SER A 14 -28.68 -33.26 21.26
N THR A 15 -29.31 -34.42 21.38
CA THR A 15 -29.04 -35.62 20.57
C THR A 15 -29.76 -35.58 19.22
N ALA A 16 -29.15 -36.27 18.24
CA ALA A 16 -29.55 -36.59 16.87
C ALA A 16 -29.19 -35.50 15.84
N THR A 17 -28.31 -35.73 14.86
CA THR A 17 -28.33 -36.84 13.88
C THR A 17 -26.92 -37.21 13.40
N SER A 18 -26.66 -38.52 13.32
CA SER A 18 -25.53 -39.14 12.65
C SER A 18 -25.63 -38.92 11.13
N ASP A 19 -24.63 -38.28 10.54
CA ASP A 19 -24.26 -38.47 9.14
C ASP A 19 -22.74 -38.62 9.07
N ASP A 20 -22.33 -39.86 8.80
CA ASP A 20 -20.96 -40.26 8.50
C ASP A 20 -20.51 -39.59 7.19
N HIS A 21 -19.63 -38.60 7.31
CA HIS A 21 -18.71 -38.25 6.24
C HIS A 21 -17.29 -38.16 6.79
N ASP A 22 -16.63 -39.31 6.77
CA ASP A 22 -15.17 -39.44 6.83
C ASP A 22 -14.53 -38.56 5.74
N GLY A 23 -13.99 -37.43 6.20
CA GLY A 23 -13.28 -36.45 5.39
C GLY A 23 -12.44 -35.59 6.32
N CYS A 24 -11.30 -36.14 6.72
CA CYS A 24 -10.27 -35.50 7.55
C CYS A 24 -9.99 -34.05 7.08
N SER A 25 -10.63 -33.08 7.73
CA SER A 25 -10.38 -31.65 7.57
C SER A 25 -9.61 -31.15 8.79
N VAL A 26 -8.34 -31.53 8.86
CA VAL A 26 -7.41 -30.91 9.82
C VAL A 26 -7.02 -29.54 9.26
N VAL A 27 -7.93 -28.57 9.42
CA VAL A 27 -7.59 -27.16 9.31
C VAL A 27 -6.99 -26.78 10.65
N ALA A 28 -5.68 -26.53 10.66
CA ALA A 28 -4.93 -26.10 11.83
C ALA A 28 -5.63 -24.90 12.50
N GLU A 29 -6.03 -25.10 13.75
CA GLU A 29 -6.66 -24.09 14.59
C GLU A 29 -5.58 -23.09 15.01
N HIS A 30 -5.40 -22.01 14.24
CA HIS A 30 -4.59 -20.90 14.70
C HIS A 30 -5.22 -20.39 16.00
N THR A 31 -4.50 -20.47 17.12
CA THR A 31 -5.00 -19.96 18.40
C THR A 31 -5.32 -18.49 18.19
N GLN A 32 -6.61 -18.16 18.20
CA GLN A 32 -7.08 -16.84 17.80
C GLN A 32 -6.76 -15.85 18.93
N GLU A 33 -5.57 -15.25 18.87
CA GLU A 33 -5.08 -14.29 19.88
C GLU A 33 -5.81 -12.94 19.80
N VAL A 34 -6.49 -12.64 18.70
CA VAL A 34 -7.13 -11.34 18.43
C VAL A 34 -8.65 -11.48 18.25
N PRO A 35 -9.48 -10.66 18.91
CA PRO A 35 -10.94 -10.76 18.80
C PRO A 35 -11.46 -10.39 17.40
N VAL A 36 -12.42 -11.17 16.90
CA VAL A 36 -13.12 -10.88 15.63
C VAL A 36 -13.84 -9.54 15.74
N SER A 37 -13.42 -8.56 14.95
CA SER A 37 -13.89 -7.17 15.06
C SER A 37 -14.35 -6.56 13.73
N PHE A 38 -14.13 -7.23 12.60
CA PHE A 38 -14.34 -6.65 11.27
C PHE A 38 -15.24 -7.50 10.35
N GLY A 39 -16.07 -6.85 9.53
CA GLY A 39 -16.83 -7.47 8.44
C GLY A 39 -16.20 -7.25 7.06
N LEU A 40 -16.69 -7.92 6.01
CA LEU A 40 -16.16 -7.83 4.63
C LEU A 40 -16.08 -6.39 4.09
N LEU A 41 -17.13 -5.59 4.31
CA LEU A 41 -17.19 -4.20 3.87
C LEU A 41 -16.14 -3.34 4.58
N SER A 42 -15.95 -3.56 5.89
CA SER A 42 -14.96 -2.84 6.69
C SER A 42 -13.53 -3.21 6.28
N LEU A 43 -13.28 -4.49 6.00
CA LEU A 43 -11.98 -4.97 5.49
C LEU A 43 -11.64 -4.37 4.13
N THR A 44 -12.60 -4.44 3.19
CA THR A 44 -12.45 -3.87 1.85
C THR A 44 -12.20 -2.37 1.95
N GLY A 45 -12.96 -1.70 2.81
CA GLY A 45 -12.83 -0.29 3.07
C GLY A 45 -11.48 0.14 3.61
N LEU A 46 -10.92 -0.62 4.55
CA LEU A 46 -9.57 -0.36 5.02
C LEU A 46 -8.53 -0.56 3.91
N GLY A 47 -8.65 -1.61 3.10
CA GLY A 47 -7.77 -1.81 1.94
C GLY A 47 -7.81 -0.61 0.99
N ILE A 48 -9.01 -0.09 0.74
CA ILE A 48 -9.24 1.11 -0.08
C ILE A 48 -8.64 2.37 0.57
N ILE A 49 -8.76 2.54 1.90
CA ILE A 49 -8.20 3.69 2.64
C ILE A 49 -6.68 3.63 2.68
N ILE A 50 -6.08 2.45 2.89
CA ILE A 50 -4.63 2.29 2.85
C ILE A 50 -4.12 2.58 1.45
N GLY A 51 -4.79 2.04 0.42
CA GLY A 51 -4.42 2.26 -0.98
C GLY A 51 -4.57 3.71 -1.43
N VAL A 52 -5.64 4.40 -0.98
CA VAL A 52 -5.93 5.83 -1.24
C VAL A 52 -5.56 6.24 -2.69
N VAL A 53 -6.03 5.47 -3.67
CA VAL A 53 -5.46 5.50 -5.03
C VAL A 53 -5.59 6.86 -5.70
N TRP A 54 -6.77 7.48 -5.68
CA TRP A 54 -6.98 8.75 -6.38
C TRP A 54 -6.21 9.92 -5.73
N PRO A 55 -6.18 10.12 -4.39
CA PRO A 55 -5.31 11.13 -3.79
C PRO A 55 -3.83 10.81 -3.98
N ALA A 56 -3.43 9.54 -3.87
CA ALA A 56 -2.05 9.13 -4.09
C ALA A 56 -1.57 9.50 -5.49
N SER A 57 -2.36 9.19 -6.52
CA SER A 57 -2.08 9.56 -7.91
C SER A 57 -1.98 11.07 -8.11
N GLY A 58 -2.85 11.85 -7.46
CA GLY A 58 -2.76 13.31 -7.51
C GLY A 58 -1.48 13.81 -6.83
N GLY A 59 -1.17 13.31 -5.64
CA GLY A 59 -0.03 13.76 -4.84
C GLY A 59 1.32 13.39 -5.46
N SER A 60 1.36 12.35 -6.29
CA SER A 60 2.56 11.91 -7.02
C SER A 60 2.58 12.38 -8.48
N ILE A 61 1.60 13.18 -8.93
CA ILE A 61 1.43 13.55 -10.35
C ILE A 61 2.68 14.20 -10.95
N GLN A 62 3.46 14.89 -10.11
CA GLN A 62 4.74 15.50 -10.49
C GLN A 62 5.68 14.51 -11.18
N VAL A 63 5.73 13.25 -10.75
CA VAL A 63 6.62 12.25 -11.34
C VAL A 63 6.02 11.65 -12.61
N ALA A 64 4.70 11.52 -12.67
CA ALA A 64 4.02 10.86 -13.79
C ALA A 64 4.01 11.72 -15.06
N ILE A 65 3.76 13.02 -14.91
CA ILE A 65 3.52 13.94 -16.03
C ILE A 65 4.73 14.11 -16.96
N PHE A 66 5.96 13.85 -16.47
CA PHE A 66 7.18 13.86 -17.29
C PHE A 66 7.32 12.62 -18.19
N ASN A 67 6.59 11.54 -17.89
CA ASN A 67 6.61 10.31 -18.67
C ASN A 67 5.48 10.30 -19.70
N GLY A 68 5.58 11.15 -20.73
CA GLY A 68 4.62 11.15 -21.84
C GLY A 68 3.41 12.06 -21.66
N GLY A 69 3.43 13.00 -20.69
CA GLY A 69 2.37 13.97 -20.50
C GLY A 69 1.04 13.34 -20.08
N SER A 70 -0.06 13.95 -20.48
CA SER A 70 -1.41 13.45 -20.21
C SER A 70 -1.66 12.02 -20.72
N PRO A 71 -1.37 11.68 -21.98
CA PRO A 71 -1.64 10.32 -22.46
C PRO A 71 -0.77 9.27 -21.77
N GLY A 72 0.47 9.61 -21.42
CA GLY A 72 1.34 8.76 -20.59
C GLY A 72 0.66 8.39 -19.27
N VAL A 73 0.29 9.39 -18.48
CA VAL A 73 -0.38 9.20 -17.19
C VAL A 73 -1.59 8.26 -17.29
N LEU A 74 -2.43 8.40 -18.32
CA LEU A 74 -3.64 7.60 -18.48
C LEU A 74 -3.34 6.16 -18.94
N TYR A 75 -2.58 5.99 -20.03
CA TYR A 75 -2.33 4.67 -20.61
C TYR A 75 -1.40 3.83 -19.73
N GLU A 76 -0.40 4.44 -19.12
CA GLU A 76 0.49 3.76 -18.18
C GLU A 76 -0.29 3.26 -16.96
N PHE A 77 -1.22 4.08 -16.43
CA PHE A 77 -2.09 3.69 -15.33
C PHE A 77 -3.02 2.51 -15.68
N ILE A 78 -3.57 2.47 -16.91
CA ILE A 78 -4.38 1.34 -17.38
C ILE A 78 -3.55 0.06 -17.43
N VAL A 79 -2.38 0.12 -18.08
CA VAL A 79 -1.54 -1.06 -18.31
C VAL A 79 -0.99 -1.60 -16.99
N VAL A 80 -0.54 -0.73 -16.08
CA VAL A 80 -0.03 -1.18 -14.78
C VAL A 80 -1.14 -1.75 -13.90
N SER A 81 -2.36 -1.17 -13.94
CA SER A 81 -3.50 -1.72 -13.23
C SER A 81 -3.87 -3.12 -13.73
N LEU A 82 -3.77 -3.37 -15.05
CA LEU A 82 -3.96 -4.70 -15.63
C LEU A 82 -2.96 -5.72 -15.06
N PHE A 83 -1.69 -5.36 -14.97
CA PHE A 83 -0.68 -6.24 -14.35
C PHE A 83 -0.95 -6.47 -12.86
N TYR A 84 -1.38 -5.44 -12.13
CA TYR A 84 -1.74 -5.55 -10.73
C TYR A 84 -2.99 -6.41 -10.49
N PHE A 85 -3.92 -6.51 -11.45
CA PHE A 85 -5.01 -7.49 -11.36
C PHE A 85 -4.49 -8.93 -11.37
N PHE A 86 -3.47 -9.25 -12.20
CA PHE A 86 -2.85 -10.58 -12.17
C PHE A 86 -2.11 -10.84 -10.85
N VAL A 87 -1.36 -9.85 -10.35
CA VAL A 87 -0.67 -9.94 -9.05
C VAL A 87 -1.68 -10.14 -7.92
N ALA A 88 -2.75 -9.35 -7.89
CA ALA A 88 -3.80 -9.45 -6.89
C ALA A 88 -4.53 -10.79 -6.96
N ALA A 89 -4.80 -11.32 -8.15
CA ALA A 89 -5.40 -12.65 -8.31
C ALA A 89 -4.50 -13.77 -7.74
N SER A 90 -3.18 -13.71 -8.00
CA SER A 90 -2.21 -14.64 -7.41
C SER A 90 -2.17 -14.55 -5.88
N LEU A 91 -2.15 -13.33 -5.33
CA LEU A 91 -2.12 -13.13 -3.87
C LEU A 91 -3.46 -13.52 -3.22
N ALA A 92 -4.59 -13.24 -3.86
CA ALA A 92 -5.91 -13.63 -3.37
C ALA A 92 -6.04 -15.15 -3.25
N GLU A 93 -5.56 -15.92 -4.23
CA GLU A 93 -5.55 -17.38 -4.12
C GLU A 93 -4.69 -17.87 -2.95
N LEU A 94 -3.50 -17.29 -2.75
CA LEU A 94 -2.65 -17.60 -1.61
C LEU A 94 -3.30 -17.22 -0.27
N ALA A 95 -3.98 -16.07 -0.22
CA ALA A 95 -4.74 -15.63 0.95
C ALA A 95 -5.95 -16.52 1.24
N SER A 96 -6.58 -17.09 0.21
CA SER A 96 -7.68 -18.05 0.36
C SER A 96 -7.18 -19.38 0.91
N ALA A 97 -6.04 -19.86 0.42
CA ALA A 97 -5.39 -21.09 0.88
C ALA A 97 -4.87 -20.96 2.31
N MET A 98 -4.24 -19.84 2.63
CA MET A 98 -3.44 -19.65 3.84
C MET A 98 -3.70 -18.25 4.42
N PRO A 99 -4.91 -17.98 4.95
CA PRO A 99 -5.20 -16.70 5.58
C PRO A 99 -4.37 -16.56 6.87
N SER A 100 -3.52 -15.55 6.92
CA SER A 100 -2.70 -15.24 8.09
C SER A 100 -2.42 -13.74 8.13
N SER A 101 -2.41 -13.14 9.33
CA SER A 101 -2.01 -11.74 9.53
C SER A 101 -0.56 -11.45 9.15
N ALA A 102 0.26 -12.50 9.05
CA ALA A 102 1.63 -12.40 8.56
C ALA A 102 1.72 -12.24 7.02
N GLY A 103 0.62 -12.47 6.30
CA GLY A 103 0.45 -12.11 4.88
C GLY A 103 1.52 -12.68 3.95
N VAL A 104 2.12 -11.81 3.14
CA VAL A 104 3.11 -12.16 2.10
C VAL A 104 4.29 -12.96 2.64
N TYR A 105 4.75 -12.61 3.83
CA TYR A 105 5.84 -13.31 4.51
C TYR A 105 5.50 -14.79 4.74
N TYR A 106 4.27 -15.08 5.17
CA TYR A 106 3.82 -16.45 5.41
C TYR A 106 3.75 -17.23 4.10
N TRP A 107 3.15 -16.66 3.06
CA TRP A 107 3.05 -17.32 1.76
C TRP A 107 4.42 -17.60 1.13
N ALA A 108 5.32 -16.61 1.17
CA ALA A 108 6.70 -16.74 0.69
C ALA A 108 7.51 -17.77 1.48
N SER A 109 7.12 -18.07 2.72
CA SER A 109 7.74 -19.14 3.49
C SER A 109 7.29 -20.54 3.07
N ILE A 110 6.13 -20.68 2.41
CA ILE A 110 5.53 -21.98 2.07
C ILE A 110 5.72 -22.33 0.59
N THR A 111 5.50 -21.37 -0.31
CA THR A 111 5.52 -21.61 -1.76
C THR A 111 6.84 -22.21 -2.29
N PRO A 112 8.04 -21.89 -1.77
CA PRO A 112 9.30 -22.50 -2.19
C PRO A 112 9.55 -23.92 -1.63
N GLY A 113 8.70 -24.41 -0.72
CA GLY A 113 8.83 -25.71 -0.07
C GLY A 113 9.72 -25.70 1.19
N LYS A 114 10.05 -26.90 1.71
CA LYS A 114 10.82 -27.07 2.97
C LYS A 114 12.26 -26.54 2.88
N ARG A 115 12.90 -26.61 1.70
CA ARG A 115 14.33 -26.26 1.53
C ARG A 115 14.60 -24.75 1.51
N PHE A 116 13.81 -23.99 0.75
CA PHE A 116 14.03 -22.56 0.54
C PHE A 116 13.04 -21.66 1.28
N GLY A 117 11.98 -22.22 1.87
CA GLY A 117 10.94 -21.45 2.53
C GLY A 117 11.45 -20.50 3.61
N ARG A 118 12.38 -20.94 4.46
CA ARG A 118 12.89 -20.11 5.56
C ARG A 118 13.61 -18.86 5.07
N ILE A 119 14.50 -18.99 4.08
CA ILE A 119 15.26 -17.85 3.55
C ILE A 119 14.34 -16.91 2.75
N VAL A 120 13.50 -17.45 1.87
CA VAL A 120 12.61 -16.64 1.02
C VAL A 120 11.57 -15.90 1.88
N GLY A 121 11.00 -16.57 2.89
CA GLY A 121 10.10 -15.95 3.85
C GLY A 121 10.75 -14.79 4.59
N PHE A 122 11.97 -14.97 5.09
CA PHE A 122 12.71 -13.91 5.79
C PHE A 122 12.90 -12.65 4.93
N PHE A 123 13.38 -12.80 3.69
CA PHE A 123 13.55 -11.66 2.78
C PHE A 123 12.20 -11.03 2.41
N ALA A 124 11.19 -11.83 2.11
CA ALA A 124 9.84 -11.35 1.79
C ALA A 124 9.25 -10.50 2.93
N GLY A 125 9.43 -10.94 4.17
CA GLY A 125 8.98 -10.22 5.35
C GLY A 125 9.65 -8.87 5.54
N TRP A 126 10.99 -8.84 5.45
CA TRP A 126 11.73 -7.59 5.59
C TRP A 126 11.50 -6.62 4.43
N TRP A 127 11.44 -7.11 3.18
CA TRP A 127 11.05 -6.27 2.05
C TRP A 127 9.64 -5.70 2.23
N ASN A 128 8.68 -6.50 2.69
CA ASN A 128 7.33 -6.03 2.99
C ASN A 128 7.34 -4.96 4.09
N TYR A 129 8.05 -5.19 5.20
CA TYR A 129 8.14 -4.21 6.28
C TYR A 129 8.79 -2.90 5.84
N LEU A 130 9.94 -2.96 5.16
CA LEU A 130 10.63 -1.77 4.67
C LEU A 130 9.79 -1.01 3.63
N ALA A 131 9.03 -1.73 2.79
CA ALA A 131 8.05 -1.10 1.90
C ALA A 131 7.02 -0.30 2.71
N TRP A 132 6.39 -0.87 3.75
CA TRP A 132 5.43 -0.13 4.56
C TRP A 132 6.01 1.12 5.22
N ILE A 133 7.27 1.06 5.65
CA ILE A 133 7.99 2.22 6.19
C ILE A 133 8.22 3.30 5.12
N CYS A 134 8.65 2.92 3.91
CA CYS A 134 8.80 3.85 2.79
C CYS A 134 7.46 4.45 2.34
N GLY A 135 6.38 3.64 2.33
CA GLY A 135 5.03 4.12 2.03
C GLY A 135 4.51 5.11 3.07
N ALA A 136 4.73 4.85 4.36
CA ALA A 136 4.37 5.78 5.44
C ALA A 136 5.11 7.11 5.31
N ALA A 137 6.42 7.08 5.04
CA ALA A 137 7.20 8.29 4.78
C ALA A 137 6.69 9.04 3.53
N SER A 138 6.38 8.32 2.44
CA SER A 138 5.85 8.92 1.22
C SER A 138 4.53 9.67 1.46
N MET A 139 3.56 9.02 2.09
CA MET A 139 2.26 9.64 2.35
C MET A 139 2.36 10.81 3.34
N ALA A 140 3.19 10.69 4.38
CA ALA A 140 3.46 11.79 5.30
C ALA A 140 4.10 13.00 4.59
N ALA A 141 4.97 12.78 3.60
CA ALA A 141 5.55 13.86 2.80
C ALA A 141 4.52 14.51 1.87
N ILE A 142 3.67 13.73 1.19
CA ILE A 142 2.59 14.28 0.36
C ILE A 142 1.64 15.12 1.22
N TRP A 143 1.24 14.59 2.39
CA TRP A 143 0.39 15.28 3.35
C TRP A 143 1.01 16.60 3.81
N SER A 144 2.30 16.59 4.13
CA SER A 144 3.00 17.77 4.64
C SER A 144 3.21 18.85 3.57
N ASN A 145 3.59 18.45 2.35
CA ASN A 145 3.72 19.38 1.23
C ASN A 145 2.36 20.03 0.92
N SER A 146 1.29 19.24 0.85
CA SER A 146 -0.05 19.75 0.59
C SER A 146 -0.51 20.79 1.63
N ILE A 147 -0.25 20.58 2.93
CA ILE A 147 -0.59 21.56 3.99
C ILE A 147 0.17 22.88 3.81
N ILE A 148 1.47 22.81 3.55
CA ILE A 148 2.28 24.01 3.36
C ILE A 148 1.79 24.78 2.11
N GLN A 149 1.32 24.06 1.09
CA GLN A 149 0.80 24.67 -0.13
C GLN A 149 -0.58 25.31 0.05
N ILE A 150 -1.45 24.73 0.86
CA ILE A 150 -2.71 25.37 1.27
C ILE A 150 -2.43 26.76 1.86
N TYR A 151 -1.40 26.88 2.70
CA TYR A 151 -0.98 28.17 3.25
C TYR A 151 -0.37 29.09 2.18
N ALA A 152 0.56 28.57 1.37
CA ALA A 152 1.25 29.36 0.34
C ALA A 152 0.29 29.98 -0.70
N LEU A 153 -0.82 29.30 -1.04
CA LEU A 153 -1.83 29.80 -1.99
C LEU A 153 -2.48 31.12 -1.57
N LYS A 154 -2.56 31.42 -0.27
CA LYS A 154 -3.10 32.70 0.26
C LYS A 154 -2.01 33.71 0.60
N HIS A 155 -0.75 33.31 0.55
CA HIS A 155 0.40 34.11 0.97
C HIS A 155 1.46 34.13 -0.14
N PRO A 156 1.30 34.99 -1.17
CA PRO A 156 2.17 34.98 -2.36
C PRO A 156 3.65 35.30 -2.05
N ASN A 157 3.94 35.98 -0.94
CA ASN A 157 5.30 36.30 -0.51
C ASN A 157 5.94 35.19 0.35
N TYR A 158 5.24 34.09 0.61
CA TYR A 158 5.73 33.03 1.46
C TYR A 158 6.64 32.07 0.68
N ILE A 159 7.89 31.97 1.13
CA ILE A 159 8.86 31.05 0.54
C ILE A 159 8.81 29.74 1.30
N VAL A 160 8.37 28.68 0.61
CA VAL A 160 8.35 27.32 1.15
C VAL A 160 9.78 26.84 1.39
N LYS A 161 10.08 26.47 2.65
CA LYS A 161 11.36 25.86 3.03
C LYS A 161 11.14 24.41 3.42
N GLU A 162 12.13 23.57 3.15
CA GLU A 162 12.12 22.14 3.46
C GLU A 162 11.87 21.86 4.95
N VAL A 163 12.40 22.70 5.82
CA VAL A 163 12.20 22.60 7.28
C VAL A 163 10.72 22.76 7.66
N HIS A 164 9.95 23.58 6.95
CA HIS A 164 8.52 23.74 7.24
C HIS A 164 7.77 22.45 6.94
N VAL A 165 8.08 21.80 5.81
CA VAL A 165 7.52 20.50 5.44
C VAL A 165 7.93 19.42 6.43
N PHE A 166 9.20 19.41 6.86
CA PHE A 166 9.70 18.45 7.85
C PHE A 166 9.00 18.55 9.21
N VAL A 167 8.74 19.77 9.72
CA VAL A 167 8.02 19.93 10.98
C VAL A 167 6.60 19.35 10.89
N VAL A 168 5.88 19.65 9.80
CA VAL A 168 4.54 19.08 9.55
C VAL A 168 4.61 17.56 9.39
N PHE A 169 5.67 17.04 8.74
CA PHE A 169 5.91 15.61 8.58
C PHE A 169 6.03 14.92 9.93
N VAL A 170 6.89 15.43 10.81
CA VAL A 170 7.07 14.88 12.17
C VAL A 170 5.76 14.91 12.95
N ILE A 171 5.03 16.03 12.90
CA ILE A 171 3.71 16.13 13.55
C ILE A 171 2.75 15.06 13.02
N SER A 172 2.67 14.88 11.69
CA SER A 172 1.78 13.89 11.07
C SER A 172 2.14 12.45 11.47
N THR A 173 3.44 12.13 11.48
CA THR A 173 3.98 10.82 11.86
C THR A 173 3.62 10.47 13.31
N TRP A 174 3.89 11.38 14.25
CA TRP A 174 3.64 11.12 15.66
C TRP A 174 2.17 11.20 16.03
N LEU A 175 1.39 12.04 15.36
CA LEU A 175 -0.06 12.05 15.50
C LEU A 175 -0.65 10.70 15.06
N ALA A 176 -0.26 10.19 13.90
CA ALA A 176 -0.71 8.88 13.43
C ALA A 176 -0.25 7.74 14.34
N CYS A 177 1.01 7.75 14.79
CA CYS A 177 1.52 6.79 15.75
C CYS A 177 0.71 6.80 17.05
N PHE A 178 0.43 7.98 17.60
CA PHE A 178 -0.36 8.13 18.82
C PHE A 178 -1.79 7.63 18.62
N SER A 179 -2.43 7.97 17.50
CA SER A 179 -3.75 7.46 17.15
C SER A 179 -3.75 5.93 17.14
N VAL A 180 -2.78 5.29 16.49
CA VAL A 180 -2.69 3.81 16.43
C VAL A 180 -2.45 3.20 17.81
N CYS A 181 -1.59 3.78 18.64
CA CYS A 181 -1.24 3.21 19.93
C CYS A 181 -2.34 3.37 21.00
N TYR A 182 -3.13 4.44 20.96
CA TYR A 182 -4.05 4.79 22.05
C TYR A 182 -5.52 4.89 21.64
N ALA A 183 -5.81 5.08 20.35
CA ALA A 183 -7.17 5.22 19.83
C ALA A 183 -7.67 3.96 19.11
N GLY A 184 -7.20 2.77 19.50
CA GLY A 184 -7.58 1.48 18.90
C GLY A 184 -9.10 1.28 18.78
N ARG A 185 -9.86 1.69 19.81
CA ARG A 185 -11.34 1.62 19.80
C ARG A 185 -12.01 2.56 18.80
N ALA A 186 -11.37 3.66 18.42
CA ALA A 186 -11.88 4.60 17.43
C ALA A 186 -11.53 4.18 15.99
N MET A 187 -10.60 3.24 15.80
CA MET A 187 -10.13 2.82 14.48
C MET A 187 -11.23 2.28 13.57
N PRO A 188 -12.16 1.41 14.04
CA PRO A 188 -13.25 0.95 13.19
C PRO A 188 -14.14 2.10 12.70
N LEU A 189 -14.42 3.09 13.55
CA LEU A 189 -15.23 4.27 13.22
C LEU A 189 -14.51 5.16 12.20
N LEU A 190 -13.21 5.43 12.41
CA LEU A 190 -12.38 6.21 11.49
C LEU A 190 -12.28 5.54 10.13
N ASN A 191 -12.13 4.22 10.09
CA ASN A 191 -12.13 3.45 8.85
C ASN A 191 -13.49 3.55 8.15
N GLN A 192 -14.60 3.36 8.86
CA GLN A 192 -15.92 3.48 8.26
C GLN A 192 -16.15 4.89 7.68
N PHE A 193 -15.84 5.93 8.45
CA PHE A 193 -15.88 7.32 7.98
C PHE A 193 -15.00 7.52 6.73
N GLY A 194 -13.78 6.98 6.74
CA GLY A 194 -12.82 7.13 5.66
C GLY A 194 -13.30 6.57 4.32
N ILE A 195 -14.06 5.47 4.32
CA ILE A 195 -14.61 4.89 3.08
C ILE A 195 -15.57 5.89 2.43
N TYR A 196 -16.53 6.39 3.22
CA TYR A 196 -17.52 7.35 2.73
C TYR A 196 -16.83 8.64 2.31
N TRP A 197 -15.89 9.14 3.11
CA TRP A 197 -15.16 10.36 2.81
C TRP A 197 -14.33 10.23 1.53
N LEU A 198 -13.67 9.09 1.29
CA LEU A 198 -12.89 8.86 0.09
C LEU A 198 -13.76 8.82 -1.18
N LEU A 199 -14.93 8.17 -1.11
CA LEU A 199 -15.85 8.03 -2.25
C LEU A 199 -16.61 9.33 -2.54
N ILE A 200 -17.13 9.98 -1.51
CA ILE A 200 -17.78 11.30 -1.63
C ILE A 200 -16.74 12.33 -2.07
N GLY A 201 -15.54 12.27 -1.51
CA GLY A 201 -14.44 13.14 -1.85
C GLY A 201 -14.04 13.03 -3.33
N LEU A 202 -13.93 11.81 -3.84
CA LEU A 202 -13.71 11.55 -5.26
C LEU A 202 -14.81 12.20 -6.12
N LEU A 203 -16.08 11.96 -5.78
CA LEU A 203 -17.20 12.49 -6.54
C LEU A 203 -17.21 14.02 -6.54
N ILE A 204 -17.03 14.66 -5.38
CA ILE A 204 -16.94 16.11 -5.27
C ILE A 204 -15.79 16.65 -6.11
N THR A 205 -14.61 16.02 -6.03
CA THR A 205 -13.43 16.45 -6.78
C THR A 205 -13.68 16.37 -8.28
N ILE A 206 -14.19 15.24 -8.79
CA ILE A 206 -14.54 15.09 -10.21
C ILE A 206 -15.59 16.11 -10.63
N VAL A 207 -16.66 16.30 -9.85
CA VAL A 207 -17.71 17.27 -10.17
C VAL A 207 -17.15 18.69 -10.23
N VAL A 208 -16.28 19.08 -9.30
CA VAL A 208 -15.65 20.41 -9.32
C VAL A 208 -14.74 20.56 -10.54
N LEU A 209 -13.87 19.58 -10.80
CA LEU A 209 -12.96 19.59 -11.95
C LEU A 209 -13.71 19.64 -13.28
N VAL A 210 -14.89 19.01 -13.40
CA VAL A 210 -15.68 19.01 -14.63
C VAL A 210 -16.57 20.25 -14.74
N ALA A 211 -17.29 20.60 -13.68
CA ALA A 211 -18.35 21.60 -13.74
C ALA A 211 -17.84 23.04 -13.63
N VAL A 212 -16.75 23.29 -12.89
CA VAL A 212 -16.23 24.67 -12.73
C VAL A 212 -15.66 25.23 -14.02
N PRO A 213 -14.82 24.50 -14.79
CA PRO A 213 -14.33 25.02 -16.08
C PRO A 213 -15.43 25.25 -17.13
N LEU A 214 -16.59 24.59 -17.00
CA LEU A 214 -17.75 24.75 -17.89
C LEU A 214 -18.62 25.97 -17.59
N ARG A 215 -18.39 26.66 -16.45
CA ARG A 215 -19.16 27.87 -16.12
C ARG A 215 -18.84 29.00 -17.10
N SER A 216 -19.78 29.93 -17.25
CA SER A 216 -19.55 31.13 -18.07
C SER A 216 -18.36 31.92 -17.50
N GLY A 217 -17.30 32.09 -18.31
CA GLY A 217 -16.03 32.69 -17.89
C GLY A 217 -15.00 31.73 -17.27
N GLY A 218 -15.26 30.41 -17.27
CA GLY A 218 -14.30 29.39 -16.87
C GLY A 218 -13.18 29.17 -17.90
N SER A 219 -12.11 28.49 -17.48
CA SER A 219 -10.94 28.19 -18.32
C SER A 219 -11.22 27.20 -19.46
N GLY A 220 -12.40 26.57 -19.49
CA GLY A 220 -12.73 25.48 -20.42
C GLY A 220 -11.95 24.20 -20.10
N HIS A 221 -12.19 23.14 -20.86
CA HIS A 221 -11.45 21.88 -20.73
C HIS A 221 -10.36 21.77 -21.79
N ALA A 222 -9.30 21.03 -21.47
CA ALA A 222 -8.32 20.60 -22.46
C ALA A 222 -8.98 19.81 -23.59
N THR A 223 -8.41 19.86 -24.79
CA THR A 223 -8.97 19.13 -25.93
C THR A 223 -8.73 17.63 -25.80
N SER A 224 -9.63 16.80 -26.35
CA SER A 224 -9.43 15.35 -26.34
C SER A 224 -8.16 14.91 -27.07
N SER A 225 -7.71 15.67 -28.08
CA SER A 225 -6.42 15.41 -28.74
C SER A 225 -5.24 15.63 -27.79
N PHE A 226 -5.27 16.70 -27.00
CA PHE A 226 -4.26 16.96 -25.99
C PHE A 226 -4.22 15.83 -24.94
N VAL A 227 -5.39 15.45 -24.42
CA VAL A 227 -5.46 14.48 -23.31
C VAL A 227 -5.02 13.07 -23.74
N TRP A 228 -5.38 12.63 -24.94
CA TRP A 228 -5.23 11.24 -25.37
C TRP A 228 -4.15 10.99 -26.43
N LEU A 229 -3.72 12.00 -27.18
CA LEU A 229 -2.82 11.82 -28.33
C LEU A 229 -1.49 12.56 -28.19
N GLU A 230 -1.45 13.66 -27.45
CA GLU A 230 -0.27 14.52 -27.39
C GLU A 230 0.79 13.97 -26.43
N TRP A 231 1.58 13.01 -26.92
CA TRP A 231 2.70 12.43 -26.19
C TRP A 231 3.86 13.42 -26.09
N GLN A 232 4.19 13.83 -24.86
CA GLN A 232 5.32 14.71 -24.58
C GLN A 232 6.30 14.05 -23.61
N ALA A 233 7.48 13.69 -24.12
CA ALA A 233 8.57 13.16 -23.30
C ALA A 233 9.91 13.61 -23.86
N ASP A 234 10.70 14.29 -23.03
CA ASP A 234 12.08 14.67 -23.36
C ASP A 234 13.05 14.15 -22.29
N LEU A 235 13.12 12.82 -22.22
CA LEU A 235 13.93 12.10 -21.22
C LEU A 235 15.19 11.45 -21.84
N GLY A 236 15.41 11.61 -23.15
CA GLY A 236 16.50 10.98 -23.89
C GLY A 236 16.38 9.45 -24.05
N TYR A 237 15.28 8.85 -23.58
CA TYR A 237 14.96 7.43 -23.75
C TYR A 237 13.99 7.21 -24.92
N PRO A 238 14.01 6.02 -25.57
CA PRO A 238 12.95 5.63 -26.48
C PRO A 238 11.59 5.65 -25.79
N ASN A 239 10.52 6.03 -26.51
CA ASN A 239 9.17 6.16 -25.95
C ASN A 239 8.68 4.92 -25.21
N ILE A 240 9.06 3.71 -25.63
CA ILE A 240 8.70 2.47 -24.93
C ILE A 240 9.32 2.39 -23.52
N ILE A 241 10.55 2.86 -23.34
CA ILE A 241 11.22 2.87 -22.03
C ILE A 241 10.61 3.97 -21.16
N VAL A 242 10.28 5.12 -21.74
CA VAL A 242 9.54 6.18 -21.03
C VAL A 242 8.19 5.64 -20.53
N PHE A 243 7.44 4.98 -21.41
CA PHE A 243 6.15 4.36 -21.07
C PHE A 243 6.27 3.35 -19.93
N LEU A 244 7.21 2.41 -20.05
CA LEU A 244 7.44 1.40 -19.01
C LEU A 244 7.94 2.03 -17.70
N GLY A 245 8.69 3.14 -17.77
CA GLY A 245 9.16 3.89 -16.60
C GLY A 245 8.02 4.63 -15.88
N GLY A 246 7.12 5.25 -16.63
CA GLY A 246 5.99 6.00 -16.08
C GLY A 246 4.94 5.13 -15.39
N MET A 247 4.85 3.84 -15.77
CA MET A 247 4.06 2.83 -15.04
C MET A 247 4.40 2.76 -13.54
N LEU A 248 5.61 3.18 -13.11
CA LEU A 248 6.00 3.26 -11.70
C LEU A 248 5.01 4.06 -10.86
N ASN A 249 4.49 5.18 -11.38
CA ASN A 249 3.56 6.01 -10.65
C ASN A 249 2.23 5.27 -10.42
N GLY A 250 1.68 4.66 -11.47
CA GLY A 250 0.45 3.88 -11.30
C GLY A 250 0.67 2.65 -10.41
N ALA A 251 1.84 2.01 -10.44
CA ALA A 251 2.21 0.95 -9.51
C ALA A 251 2.25 1.44 -8.05
N TYR A 252 2.79 2.63 -7.82
CA TYR A 252 2.76 3.31 -6.51
C TYR A 252 1.33 3.57 -6.06
N SER A 253 0.48 4.12 -6.94
CA SER A 253 -0.89 4.53 -6.59
C SER A 253 -1.85 3.37 -6.39
N VAL A 254 -1.79 2.32 -7.22
CA VAL A 254 -2.59 1.09 -7.00
C VAL A 254 -2.21 0.45 -5.66
N GLY A 255 -0.97 0.66 -5.20
CA GLY A 255 -0.53 0.38 -3.85
C GLY A 255 -0.30 -1.11 -3.61
N CYS A 256 -0.59 -1.56 -2.40
CA CYS A 256 -0.29 -2.92 -1.95
C CYS A 256 -1.57 -3.76 -1.83
N PRO A 257 -1.87 -4.67 -2.78
CA PRO A 257 -3.04 -5.54 -2.70
C PRO A 257 -3.03 -6.44 -1.45
N ALA A 258 -1.86 -6.72 -0.88
CA ALA A 258 -1.74 -7.53 0.33
C ALA A 258 -2.12 -6.79 1.63
N ALA A 259 -2.44 -5.50 1.60
CA ALA A 259 -2.75 -4.70 2.80
C ALA A 259 -3.81 -5.37 3.70
N VAL A 260 -4.89 -5.87 3.09
CA VAL A 260 -6.01 -6.50 3.80
C VAL A 260 -5.66 -7.87 4.42
N SER A 261 -4.55 -8.49 4.03
CA SER A 261 -4.12 -9.77 4.63
C SER A 261 -3.68 -9.63 6.08
N HIS A 262 -3.19 -8.45 6.48
CA HIS A 262 -2.69 -8.18 7.84
C HIS A 262 -3.78 -8.13 8.92
N LEU A 263 -5.04 -8.30 8.52
CA LEU A 263 -6.23 -8.37 9.36
C LEU A 263 -6.99 -9.68 9.20
N ALA A 264 -6.37 -10.69 8.56
CA ALA A 264 -7.04 -11.96 8.30
C ALA A 264 -7.57 -12.63 9.58
N GLU A 265 -6.89 -12.48 10.72
CA GLU A 265 -7.28 -13.11 11.99
C GLU A 265 -8.48 -12.42 12.68
N GLU A 266 -8.85 -11.21 12.25
CA GLU A 266 -9.93 -10.42 12.86
C GLU A 266 -11.24 -10.45 12.05
N ILE A 267 -11.30 -11.34 11.04
CA ILE A 267 -12.36 -11.41 10.03
C ILE A 267 -13.06 -12.76 10.09
N PRO A 268 -14.40 -12.81 10.02
CA PRO A 268 -15.12 -14.07 9.89
C PRO A 268 -14.85 -14.69 8.52
N ARG A 269 -14.60 -16.00 8.46
CA ARG A 269 -14.33 -16.76 7.21
C ARG A 269 -13.23 -16.12 6.35
N PRO A 270 -12.01 -15.98 6.86
CA PRO A 270 -10.96 -15.21 6.19
C PRO A 270 -10.53 -15.82 4.85
N GLN A 271 -10.60 -17.15 4.70
CA GLN A 271 -10.36 -17.86 3.44
C GLN A 271 -11.24 -17.39 2.26
N ARG A 272 -12.40 -16.78 2.53
CA ARG A 272 -13.31 -16.24 1.49
C ARG A 272 -13.32 -14.73 1.48
N ASN A 273 -13.30 -14.09 2.65
CA ASN A 273 -13.50 -12.65 2.75
C ASN A 273 -12.23 -11.84 2.43
N VAL A 274 -11.05 -12.31 2.83
CA VAL A 274 -9.77 -11.65 2.51
C VAL A 274 -9.52 -11.58 0.99
N PRO A 275 -9.59 -12.68 0.23
CA PRO A 275 -9.38 -12.62 -1.22
C PRO A 275 -10.42 -11.77 -1.98
N LEU A 276 -11.69 -11.80 -1.54
CA LEU A 276 -12.71 -10.92 -2.11
C LEU A 276 -12.41 -9.45 -1.85
N ALA A 277 -12.00 -9.11 -0.62
CA ALA A 277 -11.60 -7.74 -0.27
C ALA A 277 -10.39 -7.26 -1.09
N MET A 278 -9.40 -8.14 -1.34
CA MET A 278 -8.26 -7.82 -2.22
C MET A 278 -8.71 -7.47 -3.64
N GLY A 279 -9.60 -8.29 -4.22
CA GLY A 279 -10.14 -8.04 -5.56
C GLY A 279 -10.91 -6.72 -5.62
N LEU A 280 -11.82 -6.50 -4.66
CA LEU A 280 -12.59 -5.27 -4.57
C LEU A 280 -11.70 -4.03 -4.38
N GLN A 281 -10.67 -4.12 -3.54
CA GLN A 281 -9.70 -3.03 -3.35
C GLN A 281 -9.06 -2.61 -4.67
N VAL A 282 -8.55 -3.55 -5.47
CA VAL A 282 -7.87 -3.23 -6.74
C VAL A 282 -8.85 -2.74 -7.79
N ILE A 283 -10.06 -3.32 -7.87
CA ILE A 283 -11.11 -2.86 -8.81
C ILE A 283 -11.54 -1.43 -8.48
N THR A 284 -11.87 -1.16 -7.21
CA THR A 284 -12.25 0.19 -6.78
C THR A 284 -11.10 1.17 -6.93
N GLY A 285 -9.87 0.74 -6.66
CA GLY A 285 -8.66 1.53 -6.89
C GLY A 285 -8.50 1.95 -8.35
N PHE A 286 -8.65 1.01 -9.29
CA PHE A 286 -8.59 1.29 -10.72
C PHE A 286 -9.69 2.27 -11.16
N ILE A 287 -10.96 2.00 -10.81
CA ILE A 287 -12.08 2.85 -11.23
C ILE A 287 -11.94 4.27 -10.66
N SER A 288 -11.61 4.39 -9.37
CA SER A 288 -11.45 5.69 -8.71
C SER A 288 -10.23 6.46 -9.23
N GLY A 289 -9.07 5.81 -9.33
CA GLY A 289 -7.86 6.43 -9.86
C GLY A 289 -8.02 6.86 -11.31
N PHE A 290 -8.58 6.01 -12.17
CA PHE A 290 -8.74 6.28 -13.59
C PHE A 290 -9.73 7.42 -13.85
N SER A 291 -10.91 7.40 -13.21
CA SER A 291 -11.90 8.47 -13.34
C SER A 291 -11.37 9.83 -12.84
N TYR A 292 -10.63 9.83 -11.73
CA TYR A 292 -9.96 11.01 -11.22
C TYR A 292 -8.88 11.54 -12.17
N LEU A 293 -7.99 10.66 -12.66
CA LEU A 293 -6.92 11.06 -13.57
C LEU A 293 -7.46 11.65 -14.87
N ILE A 294 -8.54 11.09 -15.44
CA ILE A 294 -9.22 11.69 -16.60
C ILE A 294 -9.64 13.12 -16.28
N ALA A 295 -10.41 13.33 -15.20
CA ALA A 295 -10.88 14.66 -14.82
C ALA A 295 -9.72 15.64 -14.59
N LEU A 296 -8.63 15.16 -13.97
CA LEU A 296 -7.43 15.93 -13.71
C LEU A 296 -6.72 16.34 -15.01
N MET A 297 -6.57 15.42 -15.97
CA MET A 297 -5.90 15.69 -17.24
C MET A 297 -6.67 16.68 -18.12
N TYR A 298 -8.01 16.58 -18.14
CA TYR A 298 -8.86 17.57 -18.83
C TYR A 298 -8.82 18.96 -18.19
N SER A 299 -8.30 19.08 -16.97
CA SER A 299 -8.14 20.35 -16.25
C SER A 299 -6.80 21.05 -16.51
N ILE A 300 -5.91 20.46 -17.33
CA ILE A 300 -4.58 21.02 -17.61
C ILE A 300 -4.63 21.93 -18.82
N HIS A 301 -4.13 23.17 -18.66
CA HIS A 301 -4.01 24.14 -19.75
C HIS A 301 -2.57 24.59 -20.01
N SER A 302 -1.68 24.47 -19.02
CA SER A 302 -0.28 24.87 -19.15
C SER A 302 0.66 23.97 -18.36
N TYR A 303 1.48 23.20 -19.07
CA TYR A 303 2.55 22.40 -18.48
C TYR A 303 3.64 23.25 -17.84
N ASP A 304 3.98 24.41 -18.42
CA ASP A 304 5.04 25.28 -17.89
C ASP A 304 4.77 25.73 -16.45
N ARG A 305 3.52 26.11 -16.14
CA ARG A 305 3.11 26.47 -14.79
C ARG A 305 3.14 25.28 -13.84
N ILE A 306 2.72 24.11 -14.34
CA ILE A 306 2.74 22.85 -13.58
C ILE A 306 4.18 22.47 -13.21
N PHE A 307 5.14 22.58 -14.14
CA PHE A 307 6.54 22.26 -13.91
C PHE A 307 7.26 23.29 -13.03
N ALA A 308 6.83 24.55 -13.05
CA ALA A 308 7.35 25.59 -12.17
C ALA A 308 6.80 25.51 -10.74
N SER A 309 5.67 24.82 -10.53
CA SER A 309 5.01 24.72 -9.23
C SER A 309 5.75 23.76 -8.29
N PRO A 310 6.03 24.14 -7.04
CA PRO A 310 6.62 23.22 -6.06
C PRO A 310 5.66 22.10 -5.64
N PHE A 311 4.36 22.21 -5.95
CA PHE A 311 3.39 21.14 -5.76
C PHE A 311 2.39 21.14 -6.94
N PRO A 312 2.73 20.43 -8.03
CA PRO A 312 2.02 20.49 -9.31
C PRO A 312 0.51 20.25 -9.21
N LEU A 313 0.07 19.41 -8.28
CA LEU A 313 -1.36 19.16 -8.10
C LEU A 313 -2.17 20.41 -7.72
N ALA A 314 -1.62 21.25 -6.83
CA ALA A 314 -2.30 22.49 -6.44
C ALA A 314 -2.43 23.45 -7.63
N GLU A 315 -1.45 23.47 -8.53
CA GLU A 315 -1.50 24.27 -9.75
C GLU A 315 -2.54 23.72 -10.73
N ILE A 316 -2.65 22.39 -10.91
CA ILE A 316 -3.71 21.81 -11.76
C ILE A 316 -5.11 22.16 -11.21
N TYR A 317 -5.30 22.05 -9.90
CA TYR A 317 -6.56 22.48 -9.27
C TYR A 317 -6.81 23.98 -9.42
N LEU A 318 -5.76 24.81 -9.44
CA LEU A 318 -5.89 26.23 -9.68
C LEU A 318 -6.27 26.53 -11.14
N GLN A 319 -5.71 25.82 -12.11
CA GLN A 319 -6.09 25.92 -13.53
C GLN A 319 -7.55 25.50 -13.76
N ALA A 320 -8.01 24.47 -13.04
CA ALA A 320 -9.39 24.00 -13.09
C ALA A 320 -10.39 24.98 -12.45
N THR A 321 -10.07 25.44 -11.24
CA THR A 321 -11.03 26.20 -10.42
C THR A 321 -10.99 27.70 -10.70
N GLY A 322 -9.87 28.23 -11.20
CA GLY A 322 -9.62 29.65 -11.37
C GLY A 322 -9.60 30.44 -10.05
N SER A 323 -9.62 29.77 -8.89
CA SER A 323 -9.75 30.40 -7.58
C SER A 323 -8.95 29.66 -6.52
N ALA A 324 -8.14 30.41 -5.75
CA ALA A 324 -7.38 29.86 -4.64
C ALA A 324 -8.28 29.16 -3.59
N ASP A 325 -9.48 29.68 -3.34
CA ASP A 325 -10.43 29.08 -2.39
C ASP A 325 -10.96 27.73 -2.87
N GLY A 326 -11.24 27.61 -4.17
CA GLY A 326 -11.65 26.34 -4.78
C GLY A 326 -10.55 25.30 -4.67
N THR A 327 -9.32 25.67 -5.01
CA THR A 327 -8.14 24.81 -4.86
C THR A 327 -7.93 24.37 -3.42
N ILE A 328 -8.02 25.27 -2.45
CA ILE A 328 -7.85 24.95 -1.03
C ILE A 328 -8.91 23.93 -0.56
N CYS A 329 -10.18 24.11 -0.94
CA CYS A 329 -11.24 23.16 -0.61
C CYS A 329 -10.94 21.75 -1.15
N LEU A 330 -10.47 21.63 -2.39
CA LEU A 330 -10.09 20.34 -2.99
C LEU A 330 -8.88 19.72 -2.27
N LEU A 331 -7.87 20.53 -1.92
CA LEU A 331 -6.70 20.06 -1.18
C LEU A 331 -7.07 19.60 0.23
N ILE A 332 -7.94 20.30 0.95
CA ILE A 332 -8.41 19.89 2.30
C ILE A 332 -9.15 18.56 2.24
N LEU A 333 -10.01 18.39 1.24
CA LEU A 333 -10.77 17.15 1.03
C LEU A 333 -9.82 15.97 0.80
N MET A 334 -8.79 16.17 -0.03
CA MET A 334 -7.71 15.22 -0.27
C MET A 334 -6.87 14.95 1.00
N GLN A 335 -6.62 15.99 1.79
CA GLN A 335 -5.81 15.94 3.00
C GLN A 335 -6.38 14.97 4.05
N ILE A 336 -7.70 14.98 4.20
CA ILE A 336 -8.39 14.07 5.12
C ILE A 336 -8.24 12.62 4.64
N CYS A 337 -8.35 12.36 3.34
CA CYS A 337 -8.14 11.03 2.77
C CYS A 337 -6.73 10.50 3.06
N ILE A 338 -5.71 11.32 2.79
CA ILE A 338 -4.31 10.94 3.02
C ILE A 338 -4.02 10.79 4.51
N GLY A 339 -4.57 11.66 5.37
CA GLY A 339 -4.40 11.56 6.82
C GLY A 339 -4.90 10.22 7.38
N LEU A 340 -6.06 9.75 6.91
CA LEU A 340 -6.60 8.43 7.27
C LEU A 340 -5.73 7.28 6.73
N SER A 341 -5.19 7.42 5.52
CA SER A 341 -4.24 6.45 4.95
C SER A 341 -2.96 6.35 5.77
N ILE A 342 -2.38 7.47 6.24
CA ILE A 342 -1.18 7.48 7.10
C ILE A 342 -1.45 6.65 8.37
N ILE A 343 -2.60 6.85 9.02
CA ILE A 343 -2.99 6.03 10.19
C ILE A 343 -3.01 4.54 9.82
N GLY A 344 -3.63 4.17 8.68
CA GLY A 344 -3.65 2.80 8.18
C GLY A 344 -2.26 2.21 7.91
N LEU A 345 -1.32 3.01 7.40
CA LEU A 345 0.07 2.60 7.17
C LEU A 345 0.81 2.32 8.49
N TYR A 346 0.53 3.09 9.55
CA TYR A 346 1.08 2.82 10.89
C TYR A 346 0.50 1.56 11.54
N ILE A 347 -0.79 1.27 11.32
CA ILE A 347 -1.41 0.00 11.75
C ILE A 347 -0.68 -1.17 11.08
N THR A 348 -0.55 -1.13 9.76
CA THR A 348 0.03 -2.23 8.99
C THR A 348 1.53 -2.41 9.25
N SER A 349 2.30 -1.32 9.31
CA SER A 349 3.74 -1.40 9.60
C SER A 349 4.03 -1.93 11.00
N GLY A 350 3.28 -1.47 12.01
CA GLY A 350 3.40 -1.97 13.39
C GLY A 350 3.07 -3.46 13.49
N ARG A 351 1.98 -3.91 12.87
CA ARG A 351 1.58 -5.33 12.84
C ARG A 351 2.55 -6.21 12.06
N THR A 352 3.10 -5.72 10.95
CA THR A 352 4.08 -6.45 10.16
C THR A 352 5.37 -6.68 10.96
N LEU A 353 5.88 -5.64 11.64
CA LEU A 353 7.06 -5.79 12.49
C LEU A 353 6.80 -6.70 13.69
N TRP A 354 5.62 -6.57 14.30
CA TRP A 354 5.18 -7.45 15.39
C TRP A 354 5.14 -8.92 14.94
N ALA A 355 4.52 -9.23 13.79
CA ALA A 355 4.48 -10.60 13.25
C ALA A 355 5.88 -11.15 12.96
N LEU A 356 6.78 -10.35 12.38
CA LEU A 356 8.18 -10.74 12.16
C LEU A 356 8.93 -11.01 13.46
N SER A 357 8.64 -10.22 14.50
CA SER A 357 9.29 -10.37 15.80
C SER A 357 8.82 -11.62 16.55
N ARG A 358 7.56 -12.04 16.38
CA ARG A 358 7.02 -13.28 16.95
C ARG A 358 7.80 -14.50 16.46
N ASP A 359 8.22 -14.49 15.21
CA ASP A 359 8.98 -15.59 14.59
C ASP A 359 10.50 -15.44 14.75
N GLY A 360 10.96 -14.50 15.58
CA GLY A 360 12.38 -14.29 15.87
C GLY A 360 13.18 -13.61 14.74
N ALA A 361 12.52 -13.03 13.74
CA ALA A 361 13.20 -12.40 12.60
C ALA A 361 13.86 -11.04 12.95
N THR A 362 13.50 -10.42 14.08
CA THR A 362 13.94 -9.05 14.45
C THR A 362 15.13 -9.01 15.41
N PRO A 363 15.85 -7.87 15.52
CA PRO A 363 16.99 -7.73 16.43
C PRO A 363 16.63 -7.93 17.92
N TRP A 364 15.46 -7.46 18.35
CA TRP A 364 14.95 -7.64 19.72
C TRP A 364 13.54 -8.24 19.70
N PRO A 365 13.42 -9.57 19.48
CA PRO A 365 12.12 -10.24 19.40
C PRO A 365 11.28 -10.02 20.66
N SER A 366 11.89 -10.14 21.84
CA SER A 366 11.22 -9.98 23.15
C SER A 366 10.63 -8.59 23.40
N VAL A 367 11.07 -7.56 22.68
CA VAL A 367 10.55 -6.19 22.81
C VAL A 367 9.43 -5.96 21.82
N PHE A 368 9.65 -6.33 20.56
CA PHE A 368 8.71 -6.04 19.47
C PHE A 368 7.55 -7.04 19.37
N SER A 369 7.66 -8.22 19.98
CA SER A 369 6.59 -9.23 19.98
C SER A 369 5.51 -8.98 21.05
N LYS A 370 5.74 -8.00 21.95
CA LYS A 370 4.78 -7.65 23.00
C LYS A 370 3.53 -6.99 22.41
N PHE A 371 2.38 -7.61 22.63
CA PHE A 371 1.07 -7.07 22.27
C PHE A 371 0.37 -6.47 23.51
N ASN A 372 -0.19 -5.26 23.39
CA ASN A 372 -0.90 -4.63 24.49
C ASN A 372 -2.41 -4.85 24.37
N LEU A 373 -2.97 -5.69 25.25
CA LEU A 373 -4.39 -6.06 25.27
C LEU A 373 -5.32 -4.91 25.71
N ARG A 374 -4.83 -3.86 26.38
CA ARG A 374 -5.68 -2.73 26.79
C ARG A 374 -6.05 -1.84 25.60
N PHE A 375 -5.15 -1.74 24.63
CA PHE A 375 -5.26 -0.83 23.49
C PHE A 375 -5.34 -1.57 22.14
N ASP A 376 -5.35 -2.90 22.13
CA ASP A 376 -5.42 -3.77 20.96
C ASP A 376 -4.36 -3.43 19.88
N ALA A 377 -3.14 -3.08 20.31
CA ALA A 377 -2.08 -2.61 19.42
C ALA A 377 -0.67 -3.03 19.87
N PRO A 378 0.26 -3.32 18.93
CA PRO A 378 1.66 -3.59 19.21
C PRO A 378 2.46 -2.28 19.38
N ILE A 379 2.30 -1.61 20.52
CA ILE A 379 2.83 -0.25 20.78
C ILE A 379 4.32 -0.12 20.47
N ASN A 380 5.16 -1.06 20.95
CA ASN A 380 6.61 -0.98 20.75
C ASN A 380 7.00 -1.06 19.27
N ALA A 381 6.31 -1.90 18.49
CA ALA A 381 6.57 -2.07 17.08
C ALA A 381 6.13 -0.83 16.28
N THR A 382 4.97 -0.25 16.61
CA THR A 382 4.49 0.99 15.98
C THR A 382 5.39 2.19 16.30
N MET A 383 5.86 2.32 17.54
CA MET A 383 6.81 3.38 17.93
C MET A 383 8.15 3.24 17.18
N ALA A 384 8.67 2.01 17.04
CA ALA A 384 9.88 1.78 16.26
C ALA A 384 9.71 2.21 14.79
N SER A 385 8.55 1.89 14.19
CA SER A 385 8.20 2.35 12.84
C SER A 385 8.13 3.88 12.76
N ALA A 386 7.56 4.56 13.76
CA ALA A 386 7.50 6.03 13.80
C ALA A 386 8.88 6.69 13.91
N VAL A 387 9.78 6.10 14.71
CA VAL A 387 11.18 6.55 14.80
C VAL A 387 11.88 6.38 13.46
N LEU A 388 11.74 5.22 12.80
CA LEU A 388 12.35 4.99 11.48
C LEU A 388 11.83 5.97 10.41
N VAL A 389 10.53 6.20 10.36
CA VAL A 389 9.93 7.18 9.44
C VAL A 389 10.42 8.61 9.75
N THR A 390 10.55 8.97 11.03
CA THR A 390 11.11 10.28 11.45
C THR A 390 12.55 10.44 10.97
N LEU A 391 13.38 9.40 11.09
CA LEU A 391 14.76 9.40 10.60
C LEU A 391 14.82 9.59 9.07
N MET A 392 13.88 8.99 8.33
CA MET A 392 13.76 9.23 6.88
C MET A 392 13.32 10.66 6.58
N GLY A 393 12.45 11.25 7.40
CA GLY A 393 12.12 12.67 7.34
C GLY A 393 13.34 13.58 7.52
N CYS A 394 14.31 13.22 8.37
CA CYS A 394 15.55 13.98 8.49
C CYS A 394 16.36 13.99 7.18
N ILE A 395 16.30 12.89 6.40
CA ILE A 395 16.94 12.81 5.08
C ILE A 395 16.29 13.78 4.11
N TYR A 396 14.98 14.02 4.20
CA TYR A 396 14.28 15.00 3.36
C TYR A 396 14.88 16.41 3.48
N VAL A 397 15.23 16.84 4.70
CA VAL A 397 15.87 18.15 4.96
C VAL A 397 17.32 18.19 4.47
N ALA A 398 18.01 17.04 4.46
CA ALA A 398 19.40 16.98 4.01
C ALA A 398 19.52 16.88 2.48
N SER A 399 18.63 16.11 1.85
CA SER A 399 18.62 15.85 0.41
C SER A 399 17.28 15.29 -0.05
N GLN A 400 16.50 16.10 -0.77
CA GLN A 400 15.28 15.65 -1.43
C GLN A 400 15.55 14.51 -2.43
N THR A 401 16.69 14.52 -3.12
CA THR A 401 17.07 13.42 -4.03
C THR A 401 17.20 12.09 -3.29
N ALA A 402 17.85 12.08 -2.13
CA ALA A 402 17.98 10.87 -1.31
C ALA A 402 16.63 10.41 -0.74
N PHE A 403 15.78 11.34 -0.31
CA PHE A 403 14.45 11.03 0.17
C PHE A 403 13.54 10.47 -0.94
N ASN A 404 13.57 11.06 -2.14
CA ASN A 404 12.82 10.56 -3.30
C ASN A 404 13.29 9.17 -3.72
N ALA A 405 14.58 8.87 -3.59
CA ALA A 405 15.11 7.52 -3.84
C ALA A 405 14.56 6.48 -2.85
N ILE A 406 14.44 6.87 -1.58
CA ILE A 406 13.83 6.04 -0.54
C ILE A 406 12.35 5.80 -0.85
N ILE A 407 11.60 6.84 -1.20
CA ILE A 407 10.20 6.69 -1.62
C ILE A 407 10.08 5.81 -2.86
N GLY A 408 10.91 6.03 -3.88
CA GLY A 408 10.92 5.23 -5.11
C GLY A 408 11.21 3.74 -4.86
N SER A 409 11.95 3.42 -3.79
CA SER A 409 12.22 2.03 -3.40
C SER A 409 10.99 1.29 -2.86
N PHE A 410 9.92 1.99 -2.49
CA PHE A 410 8.66 1.39 -2.02
C PHE A 410 8.10 0.35 -3.00
N VAL A 411 7.99 0.71 -4.27
CA VAL A 411 7.42 -0.16 -5.31
C VAL A 411 8.34 -1.36 -5.54
N LEU A 412 9.66 -1.15 -5.55
CA LEU A 412 10.65 -2.23 -5.69
C LEU A 412 10.58 -3.22 -4.53
N MET A 413 10.52 -2.73 -3.29
CA MET A 413 10.47 -3.57 -2.08
C MET A 413 9.15 -4.35 -1.98
N SER A 414 8.01 -3.69 -2.17
CA SER A 414 6.70 -4.37 -2.16
C SER A 414 6.61 -5.42 -3.28
N SER A 415 7.06 -5.08 -4.49
CA SER A 415 7.14 -6.00 -5.62
C SER A 415 8.09 -7.18 -5.37
N SER A 416 9.20 -6.95 -4.66
CA SER A 416 10.13 -8.03 -4.25
C SER A 416 9.47 -9.00 -3.29
N ALA A 417 8.71 -8.50 -2.31
CA ALA A 417 7.94 -9.34 -1.40
C ALA A 417 6.89 -10.18 -2.15
N TYR A 418 6.13 -9.58 -3.07
CA TYR A 418 5.14 -10.32 -3.88
C TYR A 418 5.79 -11.36 -4.78
N THR A 419 6.90 -11.00 -5.43
CA THR A 419 7.67 -11.93 -6.28
C THR A 419 8.18 -13.12 -5.47
N ALA A 420 8.64 -12.89 -4.23
CA ALA A 420 9.07 -13.95 -3.33
C ALA A 420 7.95 -14.94 -2.97
N ALA A 421 6.69 -14.52 -3.00
CA ALA A 421 5.54 -15.42 -2.83
C ALA A 421 5.12 -16.10 -4.14
N ILE A 422 4.99 -15.34 -5.24
CA ILE A 422 4.38 -15.78 -6.50
C ILE A 422 5.35 -16.61 -7.36
N LEU A 423 6.60 -16.17 -7.52
CA LEU A 423 7.55 -16.82 -8.42
C LEU A 423 7.90 -18.25 -7.95
N PRO A 424 8.21 -18.53 -6.67
CA PRO A 424 8.42 -19.90 -6.23
C PRO A 424 7.16 -20.76 -6.35
N HIS A 425 5.97 -20.17 -6.21
CA HIS A 425 4.71 -20.88 -6.45
C HIS A 425 4.57 -21.32 -7.91
N LEU A 426 4.98 -20.48 -8.86
CA LEU A 426 5.07 -20.83 -10.28
C LEU A 426 6.12 -21.93 -10.54
N LEU A 427 7.35 -21.75 -10.04
CA LEU A 427 8.48 -22.66 -10.30
C LEU A 427 8.26 -24.07 -9.72
N THR A 428 7.56 -24.17 -8.61
CA THR A 428 7.20 -25.47 -7.99
C THR A 428 5.98 -26.13 -8.64
N GLY A 429 5.45 -25.54 -9.73
CA GLY A 429 4.25 -26.02 -10.41
C GLY A 429 3.01 -25.97 -9.53
N ARG A 430 3.00 -25.06 -8.54
CA ARG A 430 1.90 -24.80 -7.61
C ARG A 430 1.50 -26.01 -6.76
N ARG A 431 2.48 -26.83 -6.37
CA ARG A 431 2.28 -28.11 -5.64
C ARG A 431 2.38 -27.99 -4.11
N ASN A 432 3.06 -26.96 -3.61
CA ASN A 432 3.37 -26.82 -2.17
C ASN A 432 2.25 -26.16 -1.35
N VAL A 433 1.12 -25.82 -1.97
CA VAL A 433 0.02 -25.09 -1.33
C VAL A 433 -1.24 -25.95 -1.35
N VAL A 434 -1.87 -26.10 -0.19
CA VAL A 434 -3.21 -26.69 -0.07
C VAL A 434 -4.23 -25.60 -0.37
N TYR A 435 -5.08 -25.81 -1.38
CA TYR A 435 -5.98 -24.77 -1.88
C TYR A 435 -7.17 -24.54 -0.96
N GLY A 436 -7.55 -23.26 -0.83
CA GLY A 436 -8.76 -22.84 -0.16
C GLY A 436 -10.00 -22.80 -1.08
N PRO A 437 -11.09 -22.20 -0.61
CA PRO A 437 -12.36 -22.08 -1.35
C PRO A 437 -12.22 -21.32 -2.68
N ILE A 438 -11.35 -20.32 -2.73
CA ILE A 438 -11.07 -19.55 -3.95
C ILE A 438 -9.77 -20.07 -4.55
N ARG A 439 -9.89 -20.77 -5.68
CA ARG A 439 -8.76 -21.31 -6.43
C ARG A 439 -8.92 -21.02 -7.91
N MET A 440 -7.83 -20.69 -8.56
CA MET A 440 -7.72 -20.67 -10.01
C MET A 440 -7.48 -22.10 -10.50
N GLY A 441 -8.07 -22.45 -11.64
CA GLY A 441 -7.76 -23.71 -12.31
C GLY A 441 -6.27 -23.80 -12.63
N ARG A 442 -5.68 -24.99 -12.58
CA ARG A 442 -4.22 -25.19 -12.66
C ARG A 442 -3.56 -24.47 -13.86
N LYS A 443 -4.16 -24.55 -15.05
CA LYS A 443 -3.63 -23.89 -16.26
C LYS A 443 -3.71 -22.37 -16.15
N LEU A 444 -4.87 -21.84 -15.76
CA LEU A 444 -5.09 -20.40 -15.59
C LEU A 444 -4.15 -19.83 -14.52
N GLY A 445 -4.05 -20.48 -13.36
CA GLY A 445 -3.19 -20.05 -12.27
C GLY A 445 -1.69 -20.06 -12.62
N LEU A 446 -1.24 -20.95 -13.51
CA LEU A 446 0.13 -20.90 -14.04
C LEU A 446 0.34 -19.68 -14.95
N VAL A 447 -0.60 -19.41 -15.86
CA VAL A 447 -0.53 -18.25 -16.76
C VAL A 447 -0.55 -16.94 -15.98
N VAL A 448 -1.48 -16.80 -15.02
CA VAL A 448 -1.61 -15.61 -14.17
C VAL A 448 -0.33 -15.38 -13.36
N ASN A 449 0.20 -16.42 -12.70
CA ASN A 449 1.46 -16.30 -11.95
C ASN A 449 2.66 -15.99 -12.85
N ALA A 450 2.69 -16.50 -14.08
CA ALA A 450 3.76 -16.24 -15.04
C ALA A 450 3.73 -14.78 -15.50
N ILE A 451 2.56 -14.24 -15.86
CA ILE A 451 2.40 -12.84 -16.25
C ILE A 451 2.78 -11.93 -15.09
N ALA A 452 2.27 -12.20 -13.88
CA ALA A 452 2.59 -11.41 -12.69
C ALA A 452 4.10 -11.42 -12.39
N SER A 453 4.75 -12.59 -12.45
CA SER A 453 6.20 -12.70 -12.20
C SER A 453 7.03 -12.01 -13.28
N ALA A 454 6.67 -12.18 -14.56
CA ALA A 454 7.38 -11.56 -15.68
C ALA A 454 7.32 -10.03 -15.60
N TYR A 455 6.13 -9.48 -15.32
CA TYR A 455 5.96 -8.05 -15.08
C TYR A 455 6.88 -7.55 -13.96
N MET A 456 6.87 -8.20 -12.79
CA MET A 456 7.69 -7.76 -11.65
C MET A 456 9.20 -7.80 -11.97
N VAL A 457 9.67 -8.85 -12.65
CA VAL A 457 11.09 -8.96 -13.04
C VAL A 457 11.50 -7.82 -14.00
N ILE A 458 10.65 -7.51 -14.98
CA ILE A 458 10.89 -6.40 -15.91
C ILE A 458 10.85 -5.05 -15.15
N ALA A 459 9.87 -4.88 -14.26
CA ALA A 459 9.71 -3.68 -13.45
C ALA A 459 10.93 -3.40 -12.57
N PHE A 460 11.59 -4.42 -12.01
CA PHE A 460 12.83 -4.22 -11.23
C PHE A 460 13.94 -3.56 -12.03
N VAL A 461 14.08 -3.89 -13.32
CA VAL A 461 15.10 -3.29 -14.19
C VAL A 461 14.69 -1.88 -14.58
N ILE A 462 13.46 -1.73 -15.10
CA ILE A 462 12.98 -0.44 -15.63
C ILE A 462 12.88 0.62 -14.53
N TYR A 463 12.33 0.29 -13.36
CA TYR A 463 12.17 1.23 -12.25
C TYR A 463 13.49 1.58 -11.56
N CYS A 464 14.59 0.93 -11.93
CA CYS A 464 15.95 1.28 -11.50
C CYS A 464 16.69 2.16 -12.50
N LEU A 465 16.12 2.43 -13.69
CA LEU A 465 16.75 3.30 -14.67
C LEU A 465 16.74 4.76 -14.20
N PRO A 466 17.76 5.56 -14.60
CA PRO A 466 17.76 7.01 -14.43
C PRO A 466 16.51 7.68 -15.01
N PHE A 467 16.12 8.83 -14.46
CA PHE A 467 14.91 9.53 -14.90
C PHE A 467 15.06 10.18 -16.29
N SER A 468 16.27 10.62 -16.65
CA SER A 468 16.57 11.18 -17.97
C SER A 468 18.04 11.04 -18.34
N LEU A 469 18.32 11.13 -19.64
CA LEU A 469 19.66 11.18 -20.21
C LEU A 469 19.98 12.60 -20.70
N PRO A 470 21.24 13.07 -20.57
CA PRO A 470 22.37 12.40 -19.92
C PRO A 470 22.25 12.33 -18.38
N VAL A 471 22.86 11.31 -17.78
CA VAL A 471 22.80 11.07 -16.33
C VAL A 471 23.72 12.05 -15.59
N THR A 472 23.20 12.64 -14.53
CA THR A 472 23.87 13.53 -13.58
C THR A 472 23.57 13.05 -12.16
N ALA A 473 24.34 13.52 -11.17
CA ALA A 473 24.08 13.18 -9.78
C ALA A 473 22.68 13.63 -9.28
N LYS A 474 22.04 14.60 -9.95
CA LYS A 474 20.72 15.14 -9.56
C LYS A 474 19.54 14.37 -10.15
N ASN A 475 19.64 13.88 -11.40
CA ASN A 475 18.57 13.13 -12.09
C ASN A 475 18.76 11.60 -12.04
N MET A 476 19.82 11.11 -11.40
CA MET A 476 20.00 9.69 -11.17
C MET A 476 18.90 9.15 -10.25
N ASN A 477 18.34 8.00 -10.62
CA ASN A 477 17.39 7.29 -9.79
C ASN A 477 18.16 6.39 -8.79
N TYR A 478 18.34 6.89 -7.57
CA TYR A 478 19.03 6.14 -6.52
C TYR A 478 18.15 5.08 -5.83
N ALA A 479 16.91 4.84 -6.29
CA ALA A 479 16.07 3.78 -5.74
C ALA A 479 16.75 2.41 -5.87
N CYS A 480 17.51 2.19 -6.96
CA CYS A 480 18.31 0.98 -7.16
C CYS A 480 19.36 0.77 -6.05
N LEU A 481 20.01 1.85 -5.61
CA LEU A 481 20.99 1.82 -4.52
C LEU A 481 20.32 1.54 -3.17
N VAL A 482 19.19 2.19 -2.89
CA VAL A 482 18.45 1.99 -1.63
C VAL A 482 17.90 0.55 -1.56
N TRP A 483 17.28 0.07 -2.64
CA TRP A 483 16.72 -1.27 -2.71
C TRP A 483 17.81 -2.35 -2.69
N GLY A 484 18.86 -2.21 -3.51
CA GLY A 484 19.98 -3.15 -3.56
C GLY A 484 20.79 -3.16 -2.26
N GLY A 485 21.07 -1.98 -1.72
CA GLY A 485 21.81 -1.80 -0.46
C GLY A 485 21.07 -2.37 0.75
N SER A 486 19.78 -2.07 0.88
CA SER A 486 18.96 -2.66 1.95
C SER A 486 18.85 -4.17 1.82
N THR A 487 18.69 -4.70 0.60
CA THR A 487 18.69 -6.15 0.35
C THR A 487 20.02 -6.81 0.73
N LEU A 488 21.15 -6.16 0.43
CA LEU A 488 22.47 -6.62 0.82
C LEU A 488 22.63 -6.64 2.35
N LEU A 489 22.22 -5.57 3.03
CA LEU A 489 22.24 -5.49 4.50
C LEU A 489 21.37 -6.59 5.14
N LEU A 490 20.20 -6.87 4.56
CA LEU A 490 19.36 -7.99 4.99
C LEU A 490 20.05 -9.35 4.77
N GLY A 491 20.82 -9.50 3.69
CA GLY A 491 21.64 -10.69 3.46
C GLY A 491 22.74 -10.88 4.51
N ILE A 492 23.42 -9.80 4.89
CA ILE A 492 24.40 -9.83 5.99
C ILE A 492 23.71 -10.20 7.31
N TYR A 493 22.56 -9.58 7.60
CA TYR A 493 21.78 -9.86 8.80
C TYR A 493 21.26 -11.30 8.84
N TRP A 494 20.88 -11.87 7.69
CA TRP A 494 20.52 -13.28 7.55
C TRP A 494 21.69 -14.20 7.90
N LEU A 495 22.90 -13.92 7.39
CA LEU A 495 24.08 -14.73 7.66
C LEU A 495 24.48 -14.71 9.14
N TRP A 496 24.37 -13.54 9.78
CA TRP A 496 24.75 -13.37 11.18
C TRP A 496 23.72 -13.98 12.14
N LYS A 497 22.45 -13.55 12.04
CA LYS A 497 21.41 -13.89 13.03
C LYS A 497 20.30 -14.77 12.45
N GLY A 498 19.85 -14.50 11.23
CA GLY A 498 18.74 -15.22 10.60
C GLY A 498 18.99 -16.73 10.45
N ARG A 499 20.24 -17.14 10.19
CA ARG A 499 20.56 -18.57 10.03
C ARG A 499 20.39 -19.39 11.32
N HIS A 500 20.60 -18.76 12.49
CA HIS A 500 20.70 -19.43 13.79
C HIS A 500 19.54 -19.12 14.74
N GLY A 501 18.89 -17.96 14.62
CA GLY A 501 17.83 -17.51 15.54
C GLY A 501 16.42 -17.44 14.95
N TYR A 502 16.27 -17.60 13.63
CA TYR A 502 14.98 -17.53 12.96
C TYR A 502 14.46 -18.94 12.65
N THR A 503 13.32 -19.30 13.24
CA THR A 503 12.66 -20.60 13.07
C THR A 503 11.74 -20.62 11.85
N GLY A 504 11.30 -19.45 11.39
CA GLY A 504 10.20 -19.34 10.43
C GLY A 504 8.84 -19.46 11.10
N PRO A 505 7.76 -19.13 10.37
CA PRO A 505 6.41 -19.33 10.88
C PRO A 505 6.18 -20.83 11.08
N ILE A 506 5.61 -21.19 12.24
CA ILE A 506 5.41 -22.59 12.62
C ILE A 506 4.47 -23.24 11.61
N ARG A 507 4.96 -24.27 10.92
CA ARG A 507 4.18 -25.10 9.98
C ARG A 507 3.53 -26.22 10.77
N GLU A 508 2.45 -25.96 11.48
CA GLU A 508 1.70 -27.05 12.11
C GLU A 508 0.90 -27.81 11.05
N GLY A 509 1.16 -29.12 10.93
CA GLY A 509 0.42 -30.02 10.04
C GLY A 509 1.21 -30.55 8.84
N HIS A 510 2.32 -31.25 9.08
CA HIS A 510 2.82 -32.30 8.18
C HIS A 510 3.75 -33.23 8.98
N SER A 511 3.15 -34.03 9.86
CA SER A 511 3.70 -35.32 10.30
C SER A 511 3.19 -36.41 9.36
#